data_AF-B9FTL3-F1
#
_entry.id   AF-B9FTL3-F1
#
_cell.length_a   1.000
_cell.length_b   1.000
_cell.length_c   1.000
_cell.angle_alpha   90.00
_cell.angle_beta   90.00
_cell.angle_gamma   90.00
#
_symmetry.space_group_name_H-M   'P 1'
#
loop_
_entity.id
_entity.type
_entity.pdbx_description
1 polymer ?
#
loop_
_entity_poly.entity_id
_entity_poly.type
_entity_poly.pdbx_seq_one_letter_code
_entity_poly.pdbx_strand_id
1 'polypeptide(L)'
;MARPRRRGGAGAWVAAVLAAALQVLAVSAAGKYRAVFNFGDSLVDAGNLVTDGIPDYLATARPPYGQTYFGYPTGRCSDGRLVVDFIAQEFGLPLLPPSKAKNASFARGANFAITGATALDTDFFERRGLGKTVWNSGSLFTQIQWLRDIKPSFCSSTQDCKDFFAKSLFVVGEFGGNDYNAPLFAGKDLREAYNLMPHVVQGISDGVEQLIAEGARDLIVPGVMPSGCFPVYLTMYKEPKEGYGSRSSCLKRFNTFSWVHNSMLKRALAKLRAQASWGFYKQLPRACCGAPGTGPYNFNLTAKCGEPGATACADPKTHWSWDGIHLTEAAYGHIARGAPESSRNNRIEAGAPELALRPSSRMGLPLSPSPANSESVLLEDDRPHRHSLRLRLHQLTASIELLRSGKEVQG
;
A
#
# COMPACT_ATOMS: atom_id res chain seq x y z
N MET A 1 60.64 18.19 -26.33
CA MET A 1 59.54 17.47 -27.03
C MET A 1 58.63 16.83 -25.98
N ALA A 2 57.50 17.47 -25.65
CA ALA A 2 56.52 16.93 -24.72
C ALA A 2 55.44 16.16 -25.49
N ARG A 3 55.26 14.86 -25.20
CA ARG A 3 54.18 14.04 -25.76
C ARG A 3 52.82 14.57 -25.27
N PRO A 4 51.80 14.70 -26.13
CA PRO A 4 50.47 15.09 -25.69
C PRO A 4 49.84 13.93 -24.91
N ARG A 5 49.43 14.20 -23.66
CA ARG A 5 48.59 13.29 -22.87
C ARG A 5 47.20 13.20 -23.53
N ARG A 6 46.90 12.06 -24.17
CA ARG A 6 45.52 11.67 -24.49
C ARG A 6 44.72 11.58 -23.18
N ARG A 7 43.90 12.59 -22.87
CA ARG A 7 42.85 12.47 -21.86
C ARG A 7 41.76 11.56 -22.42
N GLY A 8 41.47 10.49 -21.69
CA GLY A 8 40.81 9.28 -22.17
C GLY A 8 39.32 9.44 -22.46
N GLY A 9 38.89 8.82 -23.57
CA GLY A 9 37.48 8.64 -23.92
C GLY A 9 36.69 7.73 -22.98
N ALA A 10 37.35 7.00 -22.06
CA ALA A 10 36.68 6.05 -21.18
C ALA A 10 35.62 6.70 -20.26
N GLY A 11 35.83 7.93 -19.80
CA GLY A 11 34.87 8.64 -18.94
C GLY A 11 33.59 9.05 -19.67
N ALA A 12 33.71 9.44 -20.95
CA ALA A 12 32.56 9.80 -21.79
C ALA A 12 31.73 8.56 -22.18
N TRP A 13 32.39 7.43 -22.43
CA TRP A 13 31.72 6.15 -22.73
C TRP A 13 30.94 5.62 -21.52
N VAL A 14 31.51 5.68 -20.31
CA VAL A 14 30.80 5.26 -19.09
C VAL A 14 29.59 6.15 -18.80
N ALA A 15 29.72 7.48 -18.96
CA ALA A 15 28.60 8.40 -18.81
C ALA A 15 27.49 8.17 -19.84
N ALA A 16 27.85 7.90 -21.11
CA ALA A 16 26.89 7.60 -22.17
C ALA A 16 26.17 6.25 -21.95
N VAL A 17 26.88 5.22 -21.49
CA VAL A 17 26.28 3.91 -21.17
C VAL A 17 25.35 4.00 -19.96
N LEU A 18 25.71 4.78 -18.94
CA LEU A 18 24.84 5.02 -17.78
C LEU A 18 23.60 5.83 -18.18
N ALA A 19 23.75 6.87 -19.01
CA ALA A 19 22.61 7.64 -19.53
C ALA A 19 21.68 6.78 -20.39
N ALA A 20 22.22 5.93 -21.26
CA ALA A 20 21.45 5.00 -22.07
C ALA A 20 20.74 3.94 -21.20
N ALA A 21 21.40 3.41 -20.17
CA ALA A 21 20.78 2.47 -19.22
C ALA A 21 19.66 3.13 -18.40
N LEU A 22 19.83 4.38 -17.96
CA LEU A 22 18.77 5.15 -17.31
C LEU A 22 17.59 5.44 -18.26
N GLN A 23 17.86 5.77 -19.52
CA GLN A 23 16.80 5.96 -20.53
C GLN A 23 16.06 4.65 -20.81
N VAL A 24 16.75 3.52 -20.91
CA VAL A 24 16.13 2.19 -21.10
C VAL A 24 15.28 1.79 -19.88
N LEU A 25 15.73 2.09 -18.66
CA LEU A 25 14.96 1.81 -17.44
C LEU A 25 13.74 2.72 -17.29
N ALA A 26 13.85 4.01 -17.63
CA ALA A 26 12.71 4.93 -17.64
C ALA A 26 11.67 4.55 -18.71
N VAL A 27 12.12 4.12 -19.90
CA VAL A 27 11.24 3.57 -20.95
C VAL A 27 10.61 2.23 -20.54
N SER A 28 11.28 1.45 -19.68
CA SER A 28 10.78 0.16 -19.18
C SER A 28 9.63 0.28 -18.16
N ALA A 29 9.50 1.42 -17.46
CA ALA A 29 8.40 1.64 -16.51
C ALA A 29 7.17 2.26 -17.21
N ALA A 30 7.40 3.17 -18.15
CA ALA A 30 6.35 3.82 -18.93
C ALA A 30 5.50 2.78 -19.68
N GLY A 31 4.17 2.84 -19.50
CA GLY A 31 3.23 1.95 -20.19
C GLY A 31 3.01 0.58 -19.53
N LYS A 32 3.62 0.30 -18.37
CA LYS A 32 3.31 -0.90 -17.57
C LYS A 32 1.82 -0.95 -17.17
N TYR A 33 1.27 0.20 -16.81
CA TYR A 33 -0.11 0.34 -16.36
C TYR A 33 -0.94 1.17 -17.33
N ARG A 34 -2.18 0.74 -17.56
CA ARG A 34 -3.18 1.45 -18.35
C ARG A 34 -3.77 2.64 -17.58
N ALA A 35 -3.98 2.48 -16.28
CA ALA A 35 -4.59 3.46 -15.39
C ALA A 35 -4.09 3.29 -13.95
N VAL A 36 -4.24 4.33 -13.15
CA VAL A 36 -4.06 4.26 -11.68
C VAL A 36 -5.36 4.66 -10.99
N PHE A 37 -5.87 3.81 -10.10
CA PHE A 37 -6.99 4.14 -9.22
C PHE A 37 -6.49 4.33 -7.81
N ASN A 38 -6.74 5.52 -7.25
CA ASN A 38 -6.23 5.90 -5.94
C ASN A 38 -7.37 6.03 -4.92
N PHE A 39 -7.19 5.42 -3.76
CA PHE A 39 -8.05 5.48 -2.59
C PHE A 39 -7.20 5.99 -1.43
N GLY A 40 -7.80 6.60 -0.42
CA GLY A 40 -7.05 7.07 0.74
C GLY A 40 -7.65 8.31 1.38
N ASP A 41 -6.81 9.04 2.09
CA ASP A 41 -7.19 10.23 2.82
C ASP A 41 -6.53 11.50 2.28
N SER A 42 -6.34 12.49 3.15
CA SER A 42 -5.68 13.77 2.86
C SER A 42 -4.28 13.65 2.26
N LEU A 43 -3.57 12.55 2.52
CA LEU A 43 -2.20 12.34 2.04
C LEU A 43 -2.14 12.08 0.53
N VAL A 44 -3.26 11.69 -0.07
CA VAL A 44 -3.36 11.36 -1.49
C VAL A 44 -4.61 11.95 -2.16
N ASP A 45 -5.39 12.79 -1.49
CA ASP A 45 -6.60 13.46 -2.03
C ASP A 45 -6.25 14.49 -3.11
N ALA A 46 -6.74 14.28 -4.34
CA ALA A 46 -6.50 15.19 -5.48
C ALA A 46 -7.38 16.46 -5.49
N GLY A 47 -8.23 16.66 -4.48
CA GLY A 47 -9.15 17.80 -4.38
C GLY A 47 -10.63 17.41 -4.51
N ASN A 48 -11.03 16.24 -4.01
CA ASN A 48 -12.43 15.79 -4.10
C ASN A 48 -13.42 16.69 -3.34
N LEU A 49 -12.95 17.49 -2.37
CA LEU A 49 -13.79 18.40 -1.59
C LEU A 49 -14.07 19.74 -2.26
N VAL A 50 -13.41 20.06 -3.37
CA VAL A 50 -13.59 21.36 -4.07
C VAL A 50 -14.35 21.24 -5.40
N THR A 51 -14.77 20.03 -5.78
CA THR A 51 -15.38 19.77 -7.10
C THR A 51 -16.77 20.39 -7.27
N ASP A 52 -17.49 20.64 -6.17
CA ASP A 52 -18.81 21.25 -6.14
C ASP A 52 -18.81 22.65 -5.49
N GLY A 53 -17.66 23.34 -5.54
CA GLY A 53 -17.42 24.63 -4.89
C GLY A 53 -16.44 24.50 -3.72
N ILE A 54 -15.91 25.64 -3.26
CA ILE A 54 -14.91 25.67 -2.18
C ILE A 54 -15.63 25.85 -0.84
N PRO A 55 -15.58 24.86 0.09
CA PRO A 55 -16.19 25.02 1.40
C PRO A 55 -15.44 26.05 2.26
N ASP A 56 -16.18 26.88 3.01
CA ASP A 56 -15.59 27.92 3.87
C ASP A 56 -14.69 27.39 4.99
N TYR A 57 -14.89 26.16 5.42
CA TYR A 57 -14.07 25.52 6.45
C TYR A 57 -12.78 24.90 5.90
N LEU A 58 -12.64 24.78 4.56
CA LEU A 58 -11.57 24.02 3.94
C LEU A 58 -10.30 24.87 3.78
N ALA A 59 -9.42 24.82 4.78
CA ALA A 59 -8.15 25.53 4.75
C ALA A 59 -7.26 25.14 3.54
N THR A 60 -7.33 23.89 3.08
CA THR A 60 -6.51 23.35 1.98
C THR A 60 -6.90 23.90 0.60
N ALA A 61 -8.02 24.62 0.53
CA ALA A 61 -8.46 25.35 -0.67
C ALA A 61 -8.06 26.83 -0.65
N ARG A 62 -7.15 27.23 0.24
CA ARG A 62 -6.66 28.62 0.38
C ARG A 62 -5.13 28.68 0.28
N PRO A 63 -4.53 29.80 -0.14
CA PRO A 63 -3.08 29.97 -0.08
C PRO A 63 -2.56 29.76 1.36
N PRO A 64 -1.37 29.15 1.56
CA PRO A 64 -0.33 28.86 0.56
C PRO A 64 -0.42 27.46 -0.10
N TYR A 65 -1.53 26.73 0.03
CA TYR A 65 -1.65 25.40 -0.60
C TYR A 65 -1.52 25.49 -2.14
N GLY A 66 -0.83 24.52 -2.74
CA GLY A 66 -0.58 24.45 -4.18
C GLY A 66 0.48 25.39 -4.77
N GLN A 67 1.13 26.26 -3.96
CA GLN A 67 2.08 27.28 -4.42
C GLN A 67 3.27 26.76 -5.24
N THR A 68 3.77 25.56 -4.99
CA THR A 68 5.03 25.04 -5.54
C THR A 68 4.87 24.47 -6.95
N TYR A 69 3.71 23.86 -7.27
CA TYR A 69 3.51 23.20 -8.57
C TYR A 69 2.32 23.75 -9.36
N PHE A 70 1.18 23.97 -8.70
CA PHE A 70 -0.03 24.43 -9.38
C PHE A 70 -0.10 25.97 -9.44
N GLY A 71 0.53 26.66 -8.50
CA GLY A 71 0.46 28.12 -8.36
C GLY A 71 -0.86 28.62 -7.75
N TYR A 72 -1.79 27.71 -7.42
CA TYR A 72 -3.06 28.00 -6.76
C TYR A 72 -3.54 26.79 -5.94
N PRO A 73 -4.42 26.98 -4.94
CA PRO A 73 -4.95 25.88 -4.15
C PRO A 73 -5.88 24.98 -4.96
N THR A 74 -5.60 23.67 -4.95
CA THR A 74 -6.45 22.66 -5.63
C THR A 74 -7.28 21.83 -4.65
N GLY A 75 -7.29 22.19 -3.37
CA GLY A 75 -7.88 21.37 -2.29
C GLY A 75 -6.96 20.27 -1.74
N ARG A 76 -5.79 20.04 -2.36
CA ARG A 76 -4.76 19.09 -1.91
C ARG A 76 -4.14 19.55 -0.59
N CYS A 77 -3.88 18.62 0.33
CA CYS A 77 -3.18 18.89 1.59
C CYS A 77 -1.65 19.03 1.42
N SER A 78 -1.21 19.80 0.43
CA SER A 78 0.20 20.00 0.09
C SER A 78 0.41 21.38 -0.56
N ASP A 79 1.65 21.85 -0.52
CA ASP A 79 2.07 23.00 -1.33
C ASP A 79 2.17 22.65 -2.83
N GLY A 80 1.93 21.40 -3.23
CA GLY A 80 1.90 20.99 -4.62
C GLY A 80 1.37 19.57 -4.84
N ARG A 81 2.16 18.79 -5.58
CA ARG A 81 1.86 17.38 -5.91
C ARG A 81 1.90 16.48 -4.66
N LEU A 82 1.19 15.36 -4.74
CA LEU A 82 1.14 14.30 -3.73
C LEU A 82 1.87 13.06 -4.21
N VAL A 83 2.17 12.12 -3.30
CA VAL A 83 2.90 10.89 -3.63
C VAL A 83 2.28 10.12 -4.80
N VAL A 84 0.96 10.10 -4.91
CA VAL A 84 0.24 9.44 -6.01
C VAL A 84 0.50 10.08 -7.38
N ASP A 85 0.75 11.40 -7.44
CA ASP A 85 1.07 12.06 -8.71
C ASP A 85 2.45 11.64 -9.19
N PHE A 86 3.42 11.58 -8.28
CA PHE A 86 4.77 11.11 -8.61
C PHE A 86 4.75 9.64 -9.06
N ILE A 87 3.94 8.79 -8.41
CA ILE A 87 3.71 7.40 -8.84
C ILE A 87 3.13 7.37 -10.26
N ALA A 88 2.10 8.16 -10.55
CA ALA A 88 1.49 8.18 -11.88
C ALA A 88 2.50 8.63 -12.95
N GLN A 89 3.26 9.68 -12.66
CA GLN A 89 4.28 10.22 -13.55
C GLN A 89 5.40 9.21 -13.85
N GLU A 90 5.85 8.44 -12.86
CA GLU A 90 6.85 7.38 -13.04
C GLU A 90 6.40 6.33 -14.08
N PHE A 91 5.09 6.06 -14.16
CA PHE A 91 4.52 5.13 -15.14
C PHE A 91 4.05 5.80 -16.45
N GLY A 92 4.36 7.08 -16.65
CA GLY A 92 3.94 7.85 -17.83
C GLY A 92 2.42 8.11 -17.88
N LEU A 93 1.78 8.18 -16.72
CA LEU A 93 0.36 8.49 -16.58
C LEU A 93 0.15 9.97 -16.18
N PRO A 94 -0.99 10.57 -16.58
CA PRO A 94 -1.33 11.92 -16.14
C PRO A 94 -1.62 11.96 -14.64
N LEU A 95 -1.64 13.18 -14.07
CA LEU A 95 -2.17 13.39 -12.72
C LEU A 95 -3.62 12.91 -12.68
N LEU A 96 -3.99 12.25 -11.58
CA LEU A 96 -5.29 11.63 -11.45
C LEU A 96 -6.36 12.69 -11.16
N PRO A 97 -7.43 12.78 -11.94
CA PRO A 97 -8.53 13.69 -11.64
C PRO A 97 -9.28 13.25 -10.38
N PRO A 98 -9.82 14.18 -9.58
CA PRO A 98 -10.77 13.85 -8.50
C PRO A 98 -11.96 13.08 -9.07
N SER A 99 -12.35 11.98 -8.43
CA SER A 99 -13.46 11.13 -8.90
C SER A 99 -14.81 11.85 -8.89
N LYS A 100 -14.96 12.90 -8.08
CA LYS A 100 -16.15 13.75 -8.03
C LYS A 100 -16.19 14.86 -9.09
N ALA A 101 -15.15 14.99 -9.92
CA ALA A 101 -15.11 16.01 -10.96
C ALA A 101 -16.09 15.67 -12.11
N LYS A 102 -16.97 16.62 -12.46
CA LYS A 102 -18.01 16.41 -13.48
C LYS A 102 -17.51 16.43 -14.93
N ASN A 103 -16.39 17.12 -15.18
CA ASN A 103 -15.83 17.35 -16.52
C ASN A 103 -14.48 16.65 -16.73
N ALA A 104 -14.26 15.50 -16.08
CA ALA A 104 -13.01 14.75 -16.16
C ALA A 104 -13.20 13.43 -16.93
N SER A 105 -12.14 13.00 -17.63
CA SER A 105 -12.06 11.65 -18.18
C SER A 105 -11.34 10.73 -17.20
N PHE A 106 -11.94 9.56 -16.93
CA PHE A 106 -11.39 8.55 -16.04
C PHE A 106 -10.70 7.40 -16.79
N ALA A 107 -10.48 7.53 -18.11
CA ALA A 107 -9.89 6.49 -18.95
C ALA A 107 -8.45 6.10 -18.57
N ARG A 108 -7.74 6.99 -17.86
CA ARG A 108 -6.36 6.78 -17.35
C ARG A 108 -6.31 6.70 -15.83
N GLY A 109 -7.46 6.55 -15.17
CA GLY A 109 -7.56 6.45 -13.73
C GLY A 109 -8.35 7.58 -13.08
N ALA A 110 -8.56 7.45 -11.78
CA ALA A 110 -9.30 8.39 -10.96
C ALA A 110 -8.75 8.39 -9.53
N ASN A 111 -8.90 9.52 -8.85
CA ASN A 111 -8.56 9.66 -7.45
C ASN A 111 -9.83 9.75 -6.60
N PHE A 112 -10.11 8.71 -5.83
CA PHE A 112 -11.24 8.60 -4.89
C PHE A 112 -10.89 9.02 -3.47
N ALA A 113 -9.60 9.28 -3.18
CA ALA A 113 -9.18 9.68 -1.85
C ALA A 113 -9.84 11.00 -1.44
N ILE A 114 -10.19 11.10 -0.18
CA ILE A 114 -10.86 12.29 0.34
C ILE A 114 -10.33 12.64 1.73
N THR A 115 -10.03 13.91 1.95
CA THR A 115 -9.44 14.40 3.19
C THR A 115 -10.28 13.97 4.40
N GLY A 116 -9.60 13.40 5.41
CA GLY A 116 -10.22 12.88 6.64
C GLY A 116 -10.82 11.47 6.54
N ALA A 117 -10.67 10.78 5.41
CA ALA A 117 -11.16 9.41 5.24
C ALA A 117 -10.57 8.42 6.24
N THR A 118 -11.39 7.45 6.62
CA THR A 118 -11.07 6.37 7.57
C THR A 118 -11.14 5.00 6.88
N ALA A 119 -10.46 4.00 7.45
CA ALA A 119 -10.63 2.61 7.04
C ALA A 119 -12.04 2.10 7.40
N LEU A 120 -12.55 2.53 8.55
CA LEU A 120 -13.84 2.14 9.11
C LEU A 120 -14.94 3.15 8.75
N ASP A 121 -16.19 2.69 8.67
CA ASP A 121 -17.34 3.56 8.40
C ASP A 121 -17.65 4.51 9.57
N THR A 122 -18.21 5.69 9.27
CA THR A 122 -18.54 6.73 10.26
C THR A 122 -19.37 6.20 11.42
N ASP A 123 -20.36 5.36 11.15
CA ASP A 123 -21.19 4.68 12.14
C ASP A 123 -20.39 3.94 13.23
N PHE A 124 -19.22 3.40 12.89
CA PHE A 124 -18.35 2.73 13.86
C PHE A 124 -17.90 3.68 14.98
N PHE A 125 -17.58 4.92 14.61
CA PHE A 125 -17.11 5.98 15.50
C PHE A 125 -18.28 6.65 16.24
N GLU A 126 -19.40 6.89 15.56
CA GLU A 126 -20.60 7.47 16.17
C GLU A 126 -21.11 6.63 17.34
N ARG A 127 -21.20 5.30 17.17
CA ARG A 127 -21.59 4.36 18.23
C ARG A 127 -20.63 4.34 19.42
N ARG A 128 -19.42 4.89 19.27
CA ARG A 128 -18.39 5.00 20.32
C ARG A 128 -18.27 6.42 20.87
N GLY A 129 -19.17 7.33 20.50
CA GLY A 129 -19.12 8.73 20.92
C GLY A 129 -17.97 9.52 20.29
N LEU A 130 -17.39 9.03 19.19
CA LEU A 130 -16.27 9.64 18.47
C LEU A 130 -16.71 10.36 17.18
N GLY A 131 -18.00 10.41 16.87
CA GLY A 131 -18.50 11.02 15.63
C GLY A 131 -18.06 12.48 15.42
N LYS A 132 -17.90 13.26 16.51
CA LYS A 132 -17.47 14.67 16.44
C LYS A 132 -16.02 14.86 15.97
N THR A 133 -15.17 13.84 16.08
CA THR A 133 -13.76 13.91 15.65
C THR A 133 -13.53 13.28 14.28
N VAL A 134 -14.55 12.64 13.70
CA VAL A 134 -14.53 12.16 12.32
C VAL A 134 -15.04 13.28 11.42
N TRP A 135 -14.14 13.81 10.60
CA TRP A 135 -14.43 15.01 9.82
C TRP A 135 -15.21 14.74 8.52
N ASN A 136 -15.18 13.50 8.03
CA ASN A 136 -15.73 13.13 6.73
C ASN A 136 -16.26 11.69 6.76
N SER A 137 -17.34 11.40 6.02
CA SER A 137 -17.94 10.07 5.88
C SER A 137 -17.44 9.26 4.68
N GLY A 138 -16.43 9.75 3.94
CA GLY A 138 -15.83 9.03 2.82
C GLY A 138 -14.86 7.92 3.23
N SER A 139 -15.34 6.89 3.93
CA SER A 139 -14.54 5.71 4.32
C SER A 139 -13.97 4.98 3.09
N LEU A 140 -13.02 4.05 3.30
CA LEU A 140 -12.52 3.16 2.24
C LEU A 140 -13.67 2.49 1.46
N PHE A 141 -14.70 1.99 2.14
CA PHE A 141 -15.84 1.33 1.49
C PHE A 141 -16.71 2.32 0.71
N THR A 142 -16.88 3.55 1.20
CA THR A 142 -17.52 4.62 0.43
C THR A 142 -16.75 4.94 -0.84
N GLN A 143 -15.42 5.00 -0.78
CA GLN A 143 -14.59 5.25 -1.95
C GLN A 143 -14.62 4.10 -2.96
N ILE A 144 -14.66 2.85 -2.49
CA ILE A 144 -14.88 1.67 -3.34
C ILE A 144 -16.27 1.75 -4.02
N GLN A 145 -17.29 2.24 -3.31
CA GLN A 145 -18.59 2.47 -3.92
C GLN A 145 -18.51 3.55 -5.03
N TRP A 146 -17.79 4.65 -4.81
CA TRP A 146 -17.57 5.64 -5.86
C TRP A 146 -16.85 5.07 -7.09
N LEU A 147 -15.89 4.16 -6.91
CA LEU A 147 -15.30 3.42 -8.03
C LEU A 147 -16.37 2.66 -8.82
N ARG A 148 -17.26 1.92 -8.12
CA ARG A 148 -18.35 1.16 -8.76
C ARG A 148 -19.29 2.07 -9.52
N ASP A 149 -19.61 3.24 -8.97
CA ASP A 149 -20.52 4.20 -9.58
C ASP A 149 -19.97 4.75 -10.90
N ILE A 150 -18.66 5.03 -10.97
CA ILE A 150 -18.01 5.54 -12.20
C ILE A 150 -17.48 4.45 -13.12
N LYS A 151 -17.48 3.18 -12.69
CA LYS A 151 -17.01 2.02 -13.48
C LYS A 151 -17.56 1.97 -14.91
N PRO A 152 -18.85 2.26 -15.17
CA PRO A 152 -19.38 2.28 -16.54
C PRO A 152 -18.75 3.30 -17.47
N SER A 153 -18.03 4.31 -16.94
CA SER A 153 -17.39 5.37 -17.75
C SER A 153 -16.09 4.92 -18.45
N PHE A 154 -15.52 3.78 -18.07
CA PHE A 154 -14.26 3.29 -18.65
C PHE A 154 -14.21 1.78 -18.94
N CYS A 155 -15.27 1.03 -18.61
CA CYS A 155 -15.46 -0.36 -19.04
C CYS A 155 -16.95 -0.72 -19.10
N SER A 156 -17.36 -1.61 -20.02
CA SER A 156 -18.78 -1.83 -20.34
C SER A 156 -19.33 -3.21 -19.98
N SER A 157 -18.47 -4.23 -19.90
CA SER A 157 -18.86 -5.60 -19.53
C SER A 157 -18.05 -6.11 -18.35
N THR A 158 -18.54 -7.14 -17.65
CA THR A 158 -17.81 -7.76 -16.53
C THR A 158 -16.40 -8.20 -16.92
N GLN A 159 -16.23 -8.77 -18.11
CA GLN A 159 -14.93 -9.25 -18.57
C GLN A 159 -14.01 -8.08 -18.96
N ASP A 160 -14.53 -7.10 -19.70
CA ASP A 160 -13.79 -5.89 -20.06
C ASP A 160 -13.29 -5.13 -18.81
N CYS A 161 -14.14 -4.99 -17.79
CA CYS A 161 -13.74 -4.38 -16.52
C CYS A 161 -12.65 -5.17 -15.79
N LYS A 162 -12.75 -6.51 -15.77
CA LYS A 162 -11.70 -7.36 -15.19
C LYS A 162 -10.38 -7.21 -15.92
N ASP A 163 -10.41 -7.14 -17.25
CA ASP A 163 -9.21 -6.98 -18.07
C ASP A 163 -8.60 -5.57 -17.94
N PHE A 164 -9.45 -4.55 -17.80
CA PHE A 164 -9.03 -3.18 -17.53
C PHE A 164 -8.33 -3.07 -16.17
N PHE A 165 -8.97 -3.56 -15.10
CA PHE A 165 -8.41 -3.52 -13.74
C PHE A 165 -7.17 -4.40 -13.58
N ALA A 166 -7.09 -5.53 -14.29
CA ALA A 166 -5.89 -6.36 -14.32
C ALA A 166 -4.65 -5.65 -14.89
N LYS A 167 -4.84 -4.61 -15.72
CA LYS A 167 -3.79 -3.76 -16.30
C LYS A 167 -3.67 -2.41 -15.60
N SER A 168 -4.30 -2.24 -14.45
CA SER A 168 -4.31 -0.98 -13.68
C SER A 168 -3.59 -1.16 -12.35
N LEU A 169 -3.00 -0.06 -11.85
CA LEU A 169 -2.41 0.00 -10.52
C LEU A 169 -3.45 0.55 -9.54
N PHE A 170 -3.65 -0.14 -8.42
CA PHE A 170 -4.50 0.34 -7.34
C PHE A 170 -3.61 0.84 -6.21
N VAL A 171 -3.68 2.13 -5.91
CA VAL A 171 -3.03 2.72 -4.74
C VAL A 171 -4.11 2.83 -3.67
N VAL A 172 -4.07 1.93 -2.70
CA VAL A 172 -4.95 1.98 -1.53
C VAL A 172 -4.17 2.72 -0.48
N GLY A 173 -4.11 4.05 -0.60
CA GLY A 173 -3.31 4.99 0.19
C GLY A 173 -3.48 4.83 1.71
N GLU A 174 -2.84 5.70 2.49
CA GLU A 174 -2.78 5.46 3.94
C GLU A 174 -4.19 5.55 4.56
N PHE A 175 -4.57 4.44 5.19
CA PHE A 175 -5.78 4.30 5.99
C PHE A 175 -5.36 3.83 7.39
N GLY A 176 -6.04 4.35 8.40
CA GLY A 176 -5.73 4.12 9.82
C GLY A 176 -5.31 5.37 10.55
N GLY A 177 -4.59 6.30 9.91
CA GLY A 177 -4.21 7.58 10.51
C GLY A 177 -5.40 8.33 11.12
N ASN A 178 -6.45 8.57 10.33
CA ASN A 178 -7.67 9.24 10.81
C ASN A 178 -8.48 8.38 11.80
N ASP A 179 -8.50 7.06 11.62
CA ASP A 179 -9.16 6.14 12.55
C ASP A 179 -8.57 6.22 13.96
N TYR A 180 -7.25 6.38 14.06
CA TYR A 180 -6.54 6.54 15.33
C TYR A 180 -6.56 7.98 15.84
N ASN A 181 -6.57 8.97 14.94
CA ASN A 181 -6.73 10.37 15.33
C ASN A 181 -8.10 10.61 15.96
N ALA A 182 -9.15 9.89 15.57
CA ALA A 182 -10.50 10.07 16.12
C ALA A 182 -10.55 9.99 17.67
N PRO A 183 -10.07 8.92 18.33
CA PRO A 183 -9.97 8.90 19.80
C PRO A 183 -8.86 9.82 20.34
N LEU A 184 -7.70 9.92 19.68
CA LEU A 184 -6.57 10.71 20.18
C LEU A 184 -6.88 12.22 20.25
N PHE A 185 -7.54 12.76 19.23
CA PHE A 185 -7.96 14.16 19.17
C PHE A 185 -9.22 14.42 20.00
N ALA A 186 -9.95 13.38 20.40
CA ALA A 186 -10.98 13.45 21.44
C ALA A 186 -10.39 13.44 22.87
N GLY A 187 -9.05 13.49 23.00
CA GLY A 187 -8.35 13.48 24.29
C GLY A 187 -8.33 12.11 24.98
N LYS A 188 -8.62 11.02 24.25
CA LYS A 188 -8.53 9.67 24.80
C LYS A 188 -7.08 9.18 24.87
N ASP A 189 -6.84 8.22 25.76
CA ASP A 189 -5.52 7.60 25.91
C ASP A 189 -5.12 6.81 24.66
N LEU A 190 -3.82 6.67 24.40
CA LEU A 190 -3.28 5.89 23.29
C LEU A 190 -3.77 4.43 23.29
N ARG A 191 -4.13 3.89 24.46
CA ARG A 191 -4.73 2.56 24.60
C ARG A 191 -6.05 2.43 23.84
N GLU A 192 -6.85 3.48 23.75
CA GLU A 192 -8.08 3.46 22.93
C GLU A 192 -7.75 3.30 21.44
N ALA A 193 -6.73 4.00 20.94
CA ALA A 193 -6.27 3.80 19.56
C ALA A 193 -5.73 2.37 19.33
N TYR A 194 -5.08 1.75 20.33
CA TYR A 194 -4.67 0.34 20.25
C TYR A 194 -5.87 -0.60 20.16
N ASN A 195 -6.96 -0.34 20.91
CA ASN A 195 -8.18 -1.14 20.85
C ASN A 195 -8.85 -1.11 19.47
N LEU A 196 -8.68 -0.01 18.72
CA LEU A 196 -9.19 0.11 17.36
C LEU A 196 -8.32 -0.62 16.33
N MET A 197 -7.06 -0.91 16.65
CA MET A 197 -6.08 -1.42 15.68
C MET A 197 -6.50 -2.71 14.97
N PRO A 198 -7.04 -3.75 15.63
CA PRO A 198 -7.53 -4.94 14.95
C PRO A 198 -8.66 -4.65 13.96
N HIS A 199 -9.58 -3.75 14.31
CA HIS A 199 -10.70 -3.37 13.45
C HIS A 199 -10.20 -2.61 12.21
N VAL A 200 -9.29 -1.66 12.39
CA VAL A 200 -8.72 -0.88 11.28
C VAL A 200 -7.95 -1.78 10.31
N VAL A 201 -7.07 -2.66 10.82
CA VAL A 201 -6.34 -3.61 9.96
C VAL A 201 -7.29 -4.53 9.20
N GLN A 202 -8.37 -4.98 9.84
CA GLN A 202 -9.40 -5.77 9.19
C GLN A 202 -10.13 -4.96 8.10
N GLY A 203 -10.56 -3.73 8.39
CA GLY A 203 -11.24 -2.87 7.42
C GLY A 203 -10.39 -2.58 6.18
N ILE A 204 -9.09 -2.32 6.35
CA ILE A 204 -8.15 -2.18 5.23
C ILE A 204 -8.07 -3.49 4.43
N SER A 205 -7.92 -4.64 5.11
CA SER A 205 -7.81 -5.95 4.46
C SER A 205 -9.08 -6.30 3.67
N ASP A 206 -10.26 -6.02 4.23
CA ASP A 206 -11.57 -6.24 3.61
C ASP A 206 -11.77 -5.34 2.39
N GLY A 207 -11.36 -4.05 2.47
CA GLY A 207 -11.40 -3.15 1.33
C GLY A 207 -10.46 -3.58 0.20
N VAL A 208 -9.25 -4.01 0.53
CA VAL A 208 -8.30 -4.61 -0.43
C VAL A 208 -8.90 -5.86 -1.06
N GLU A 209 -9.56 -6.73 -0.27
CA GLU A 209 -10.25 -7.90 -0.79
C GLU A 209 -11.37 -7.52 -1.78
N GLN A 210 -12.17 -6.50 -1.48
CA GLN A 210 -13.20 -6.02 -2.41
C GLN A 210 -12.60 -5.51 -3.72
N LEU A 211 -11.50 -4.76 -3.67
CA LEU A 211 -10.82 -4.29 -4.89
C LEU A 211 -10.26 -5.45 -5.73
N ILE A 212 -9.71 -6.48 -5.09
CA ILE A 212 -9.30 -7.69 -5.80
C ILE A 212 -10.51 -8.41 -6.43
N ALA A 213 -11.64 -8.47 -5.72
CA ALA A 213 -12.88 -9.03 -6.24
C ALA A 213 -13.44 -8.25 -7.44
N GLU A 214 -13.20 -6.93 -7.52
CA GLU A 214 -13.51 -6.12 -8.70
C GLU A 214 -12.63 -6.45 -9.91
N GLY A 215 -11.41 -6.93 -9.68
CA GLY A 215 -10.45 -7.32 -10.71
C GLY A 215 -9.03 -6.76 -10.53
N ALA A 216 -8.75 -6.05 -9.43
CA ALA A 216 -7.41 -5.52 -9.16
C ALA A 216 -6.37 -6.64 -8.99
N ARG A 217 -5.18 -6.47 -9.58
CA ARG A 217 -4.07 -7.43 -9.49
C ARG A 217 -2.80 -6.86 -8.87
N ASP A 218 -2.50 -5.61 -9.19
CA ASP A 218 -1.37 -4.88 -8.65
C ASP A 218 -1.89 -3.80 -7.70
N LEU A 219 -1.54 -3.95 -6.41
CA LEU A 219 -1.99 -3.07 -5.34
C LEU A 219 -0.80 -2.60 -4.50
N ILE A 220 -0.78 -1.30 -4.22
CA ILE A 220 0.09 -0.69 -3.22
C ILE A 220 -0.77 -0.37 -2.01
N VAL A 221 -0.41 -0.94 -0.85
CA VAL A 221 -1.10 -0.69 0.42
C VAL A 221 -0.04 -0.18 1.41
N PRO A 222 0.08 1.14 1.61
CA PRO A 222 1.02 1.68 2.55
C PRO A 222 0.52 1.44 3.98
N GLY A 223 1.48 1.35 4.90
CA GLY A 223 1.17 1.38 6.32
C GLY A 223 1.04 2.82 6.84
N VAL A 224 0.59 2.96 8.08
CA VAL A 224 0.63 4.25 8.79
C VAL A 224 2.08 4.74 8.91
N MET A 225 2.26 6.03 8.71
CA MET A 225 3.56 6.68 8.89
C MET A 225 3.97 6.73 10.38
N PRO A 226 5.26 6.98 10.69
CA PRO A 226 5.72 7.17 12.06
C PRO A 226 5.09 8.41 12.72
N SER A 227 3.91 8.25 13.33
CA SER A 227 3.08 9.36 13.82
C SER A 227 3.77 10.19 14.90
N GLY A 228 4.68 9.58 15.67
CA GLY A 228 5.46 10.28 16.69
C GLY A 228 6.44 11.30 16.13
N CYS A 229 6.70 11.29 14.82
CA CYS A 229 7.50 12.30 14.12
C CYS A 229 6.67 13.44 13.55
N PHE A 230 5.33 13.39 13.63
CA PHE A 230 4.49 14.45 13.08
C PHE A 230 4.47 15.65 14.02
N PRO A 231 4.65 16.89 13.51
CA PRO A 231 4.63 18.09 14.33
C PRO A 231 3.38 18.25 15.20
N VAL A 232 2.22 17.83 14.71
CA VAL A 232 0.96 17.86 15.49
C VAL A 232 1.05 16.98 16.74
N TYR A 233 1.61 15.77 16.64
CA TYR A 233 1.80 14.88 17.77
C TYR A 233 2.87 15.41 18.74
N LEU A 234 3.99 15.93 18.23
CA LEU A 234 5.05 16.54 19.03
C LEU A 234 4.55 17.76 19.83
N THR A 235 3.57 18.48 19.29
CA THR A 235 2.96 19.64 19.95
C THR A 235 1.94 19.23 21.01
N MET A 236 1.08 18.25 20.70
CA MET A 236 0.02 17.78 21.58
C MET A 236 0.53 16.95 22.76
N TYR A 237 1.59 16.16 22.55
CA TYR A 237 2.09 15.20 23.53
C TYR A 237 3.51 15.56 23.95
N LYS A 238 3.63 16.06 25.19
CA LYS A 238 4.91 16.31 25.84
C LYS A 238 5.29 15.11 26.69
N GLU A 239 6.51 14.61 26.51
CA GLU A 239 7.07 13.50 27.27
C GLU A 239 8.36 13.94 27.99
N PRO A 240 8.83 13.18 28.99
CA PRO A 240 10.22 13.26 29.44
C PRO A 240 11.19 12.97 28.29
N LYS A 241 12.46 13.38 28.43
CA LYS A 241 13.51 13.21 27.40
C LYS A 241 13.63 11.74 26.94
N GLU A 242 13.41 10.81 27.85
CA GLU A 242 13.48 9.37 27.64
C GLU A 242 12.37 8.87 26.70
N GLY A 243 11.23 9.57 26.64
CA GLY A 243 10.11 9.29 25.75
C GLY A 243 10.37 9.63 24.28
N TYR A 244 11.46 10.37 23.99
CA TYR A 244 11.86 10.72 22.63
C TYR A 244 12.99 9.82 22.12
N GLY A 245 12.99 9.55 20.81
CA GLY A 245 14.09 8.87 20.13
C GLY A 245 15.37 9.68 20.22
N SER A 246 16.48 9.07 20.65
CA SER A 246 17.75 9.77 20.89
C SER A 246 18.36 10.44 19.64
N ARG A 247 17.98 9.97 18.44
CA ARG A 247 18.43 10.53 17.15
C ARG A 247 17.33 11.27 16.39
N SER A 248 16.09 10.82 16.49
CA SER A 248 14.99 11.34 15.70
C SER A 248 14.23 12.46 16.40
N SER A 249 14.37 12.59 17.72
CA SER A 249 13.56 13.48 18.57
C SER A 249 12.05 13.26 18.40
N CYS A 250 11.63 12.10 17.87
CA CYS A 250 10.24 11.72 17.72
C CYS A 250 9.74 10.98 18.96
N LEU A 251 8.43 11.05 19.22
CA LEU A 251 7.80 10.33 20.33
C LEU A 251 7.86 8.81 20.10
N LYS A 252 8.60 8.09 20.97
CA LYS A 252 8.81 6.64 20.85
C LYS A 252 7.50 5.88 20.85
N ARG A 253 6.60 6.17 21.79
CA ARG A 253 5.35 5.40 21.96
C ARG A 253 4.45 5.45 20.72
N PHE A 254 4.39 6.59 20.03
CA PHE A 254 3.59 6.74 18.81
C PHE A 254 4.29 6.10 17.60
N ASN A 255 5.61 6.14 17.50
CA ASN A 255 6.33 5.40 16.47
C ASN A 255 6.23 3.88 16.67
N THR A 256 6.27 3.40 17.92
CA THR A 256 5.99 2.00 18.25
C THR A 256 4.57 1.63 17.84
N PHE A 257 3.58 2.48 18.14
CA PHE A 257 2.19 2.28 17.71
C PHE A 257 2.08 2.10 16.18
N SER A 258 2.68 3.01 15.40
CA SER A 258 2.72 2.89 13.94
C SER A 258 3.40 1.60 13.48
N TRP A 259 4.49 1.20 14.14
CA TRP A 259 5.19 -0.06 13.84
C TRP A 259 4.34 -1.30 14.13
N VAL A 260 3.57 -1.31 15.23
CA VAL A 260 2.67 -2.41 15.57
C VAL A 260 1.56 -2.55 14.52
N HIS A 261 0.90 -1.45 14.16
CA HIS A 261 -0.07 -1.44 13.06
C HIS A 261 0.54 -2.01 11.79
N ASN A 262 1.69 -1.48 11.36
CA ASN A 262 2.33 -1.88 10.10
C ASN A 262 2.72 -3.37 10.11
N SER A 263 3.10 -3.90 11.27
CA SER A 263 3.38 -5.32 11.44
C SER A 263 2.12 -6.18 11.36
N MET A 264 0.99 -5.72 11.92
CA MET A 264 -0.30 -6.39 11.80
C MET A 264 -0.83 -6.36 10.36
N LEU A 265 -0.78 -5.20 9.71
CA LEU A 265 -1.21 -5.01 8.33
C LEU A 265 -0.41 -5.89 7.37
N LYS A 266 0.92 -5.94 7.50
CA LYS A 266 1.77 -6.84 6.70
C LYS A 266 1.36 -8.30 6.83
N ARG A 267 1.05 -8.77 8.05
CA ARG A 267 0.58 -10.16 8.26
C ARG A 267 -0.79 -10.40 7.63
N ALA A 268 -1.72 -9.46 7.79
CA ALA A 268 -3.07 -9.57 7.21
C ALA A 268 -3.02 -9.60 5.68
N LEU A 269 -2.24 -8.71 5.05
CA LEU A 269 -2.05 -8.67 3.60
C LEU A 269 -1.31 -9.91 3.07
N ALA A 270 -0.37 -10.47 3.82
CA ALA A 270 0.29 -11.73 3.45
C ALA A 270 -0.70 -12.90 3.44
N LYS A 271 -1.60 -12.97 4.43
CA LYS A 271 -2.70 -13.95 4.47
C LYS A 271 -3.64 -13.76 3.28
N LEU A 272 -4.06 -12.53 3.02
CA LEU A 272 -4.95 -12.20 1.90
C LEU A 272 -4.30 -12.58 0.55
N ARG A 273 -3.02 -12.27 0.36
CA ARG A 273 -2.25 -12.67 -0.84
C ARG A 273 -2.22 -14.18 -1.03
N ALA A 274 -2.05 -14.95 0.06
CA ALA A 274 -2.10 -16.40 0.00
C ALA A 274 -3.50 -16.87 -0.43
N GLN A 275 -4.56 -16.43 0.25
CA GLN A 275 -5.95 -16.78 -0.11
C GLN A 275 -6.27 -16.43 -1.56
N ALA A 276 -5.84 -15.26 -2.00
CA ALA A 276 -5.97 -14.78 -3.37
C ALA A 276 -5.30 -15.72 -4.37
N SER A 277 -4.04 -16.10 -4.13
CA SER A 277 -3.34 -17.00 -5.04
C SER A 277 -4.00 -18.39 -5.16
N TRP A 278 -4.77 -18.82 -4.17
CA TRP A 278 -5.44 -20.12 -4.14
C TRP A 278 -6.87 -20.04 -4.73
N GLY A 279 -7.30 -18.87 -5.22
CA GLY A 279 -8.64 -18.72 -5.80
C GLY A 279 -9.78 -18.68 -4.77
N PHE A 280 -9.46 -18.63 -3.47
CA PHE A 280 -10.43 -18.66 -2.36
C PHE A 280 -10.92 -17.27 -1.96
N TYR A 281 -11.07 -16.37 -2.93
CA TYR A 281 -11.61 -15.03 -2.73
C TYR A 281 -13.03 -15.10 -2.16
N LYS A 282 -13.38 -14.23 -1.20
CA LYS A 282 -14.70 -14.13 -0.55
C LYS A 282 -15.01 -15.17 0.52
N GLN A 283 -14.04 -15.96 0.97
CA GLN A 283 -14.25 -16.94 2.03
C GLN A 283 -14.13 -16.31 3.42
N LEU A 284 -15.15 -15.57 3.87
CA LEU A 284 -15.53 -15.70 5.28
C LEU A 284 -15.70 -17.20 5.55
N PRO A 285 -15.42 -17.72 6.76
CA PRO A 285 -15.60 -19.15 7.05
C PRO A 285 -16.98 -19.59 6.55
N ARG A 286 -17.07 -20.38 5.48
CA ARG A 286 -18.34 -20.72 4.87
C ARG A 286 -18.21 -22.05 4.14
N ALA A 287 -19.08 -23.00 4.47
CA ALA A 287 -19.15 -24.26 3.75
C ALA A 287 -19.76 -24.03 2.36
N CYS A 288 -19.18 -24.64 1.31
CA CYS A 288 -19.82 -24.65 -0.01
C CYS A 288 -21.16 -25.38 0.02
N CYS A 289 -21.21 -26.54 0.67
CA CYS A 289 -22.39 -27.35 0.86
C CYS A 289 -22.87 -27.27 2.31
N GLY A 290 -24.09 -26.77 2.50
CA GLY A 290 -24.70 -26.66 3.82
C GLY A 290 -26.05 -25.98 3.72
N ALA A 291 -26.53 -25.33 4.78
CA ALA A 291 -27.90 -24.83 4.86
C ALA A 291 -28.00 -23.32 4.52
N PRO A 292 -28.29 -22.95 3.25
CA PRO A 292 -28.40 -21.54 2.87
C PRO A 292 -29.50 -20.84 3.67
N GLY A 293 -29.20 -19.62 4.12
CA GLY A 293 -30.14 -18.80 4.89
C GLY A 293 -30.34 -19.24 6.34
N THR A 294 -29.73 -20.35 6.78
CA THR A 294 -29.88 -20.86 8.15
C THR A 294 -28.56 -20.85 8.90
N GLY A 295 -28.41 -19.92 9.85
CA GLY A 295 -27.20 -19.78 10.65
C GLY A 295 -26.03 -19.05 9.95
N PRO A 296 -24.96 -18.71 10.69
CA PRO A 296 -23.76 -18.13 10.11
C PRO A 296 -23.02 -19.18 9.26
N TYR A 297 -22.20 -18.74 8.30
CA TYR A 297 -21.24 -19.60 7.59
C TYR A 297 -21.83 -20.72 6.71
N ASN A 298 -23.13 -20.64 6.36
CA ASN A 298 -23.81 -21.66 5.55
C ASN A 298 -23.77 -23.06 6.19
N PHE A 299 -23.73 -23.14 7.52
CA PHE A 299 -23.63 -24.40 8.25
C PHE A 299 -24.68 -24.49 9.35
N ASN A 300 -25.35 -25.65 9.43
CA ASN A 300 -26.32 -25.95 10.48
C ASN A 300 -26.17 -27.42 10.91
N LEU A 301 -26.14 -27.66 12.23
CA LEU A 301 -26.04 -28.99 12.83
C LEU A 301 -27.22 -29.92 12.50
N THR A 302 -28.37 -29.37 12.10
CA THR A 302 -29.59 -30.13 11.76
C THR A 302 -29.86 -30.21 10.25
N ALA A 303 -28.98 -29.65 9.43
CA ALA A 303 -29.09 -29.65 7.97
C ALA A 303 -27.68 -29.67 7.35
N LYS A 304 -26.97 -30.78 7.58
CA LYS A 304 -25.59 -30.98 7.09
C LYS A 304 -25.61 -31.29 5.59
N CYS A 305 -24.46 -31.15 4.94
CA CYS A 305 -24.35 -31.51 3.51
C CYS A 305 -24.84 -32.94 3.25
N GLY A 306 -25.78 -33.09 2.31
CA GLY A 306 -26.44 -34.36 2.00
C GLY A 306 -27.75 -34.63 2.76
N GLU A 307 -28.09 -33.83 3.77
CA GLU A 307 -29.37 -33.89 4.49
C GLU A 307 -30.42 -32.93 3.86
N PRO A 308 -31.73 -33.16 4.10
CA PRO A 308 -32.78 -32.23 3.66
C PRO A 308 -32.52 -30.79 4.12
N GLY A 309 -32.68 -29.83 3.20
CA GLY A 309 -32.43 -28.41 3.46
C GLY A 309 -30.99 -27.95 3.23
N ALA A 310 -30.05 -28.88 2.94
CA ALA A 310 -28.71 -28.52 2.50
C ALA A 310 -28.62 -28.35 0.96
N THR A 311 -27.77 -27.44 0.51
CA THR A 311 -27.51 -27.18 -0.91
C THR A 311 -26.04 -26.86 -1.12
N ALA A 312 -25.47 -27.37 -2.21
CA ALA A 312 -24.12 -27.05 -2.65
C ALA A 312 -24.06 -25.67 -3.34
N CYS A 313 -22.94 -24.99 -3.17
CA CYS A 313 -22.64 -23.75 -3.87
C CYS A 313 -22.45 -23.99 -5.38
N ALA A 314 -22.65 -22.96 -6.19
CA ALA A 314 -22.59 -23.07 -7.66
C ALA A 314 -21.19 -23.42 -8.19
N ASP A 315 -20.12 -22.98 -7.52
CA ASP A 315 -18.75 -23.29 -7.90
C ASP A 315 -17.91 -23.69 -6.66
N PRO A 316 -17.71 -25.00 -6.43
CA PRO A 316 -16.88 -25.49 -5.32
C PRO A 316 -15.41 -25.05 -5.40
N LYS A 317 -14.90 -24.65 -6.58
CA LYS A 317 -13.49 -24.26 -6.75
C LYS A 317 -13.16 -22.93 -6.05
N THR A 318 -14.17 -22.11 -5.77
CA THR A 318 -14.00 -20.85 -5.05
C THR A 318 -14.11 -21.00 -3.53
N HIS A 319 -14.25 -22.23 -3.03
CA HIS A 319 -14.43 -22.52 -1.61
C HIS A 319 -13.31 -23.39 -1.07
N TRP A 320 -12.84 -23.11 0.15
CA TRP A 320 -11.88 -24.00 0.81
C TRP A 320 -12.61 -25.12 1.57
N SER A 321 -13.75 -24.81 2.19
CA SER A 321 -14.56 -25.75 2.96
C SER A 321 -15.69 -26.33 2.11
N TRP A 322 -15.79 -27.66 2.09
CA TRP A 322 -16.91 -28.37 1.47
C TRP A 322 -18.14 -28.34 2.38
N ASP A 323 -18.07 -28.90 3.59
CA ASP A 323 -19.24 -29.14 4.45
C ASP A 323 -19.08 -28.58 5.88
N GLY A 324 -18.08 -27.73 6.11
CA GLY A 324 -17.76 -27.17 7.42
C GLY A 324 -16.61 -27.89 8.15
N ILE A 325 -16.23 -29.10 7.73
CA ILE A 325 -15.07 -29.84 8.27
C ILE A 325 -14.14 -30.27 7.13
N HIS A 326 -14.68 -30.87 6.08
CA HIS A 326 -13.91 -31.37 4.95
C HIS A 326 -13.61 -30.26 3.95
N LEU A 327 -12.54 -30.45 3.18
CA LEU A 327 -12.10 -29.48 2.19
C LEU A 327 -12.70 -29.80 0.81
N THR A 328 -12.81 -28.79 -0.03
CA THR A 328 -13.17 -28.99 -1.44
C THR A 328 -12.04 -29.70 -2.19
N GLU A 329 -12.34 -30.32 -3.33
CA GLU A 329 -11.33 -30.92 -4.22
C GLU A 329 -10.26 -29.89 -4.62
N ALA A 330 -10.66 -28.64 -4.91
CA ALA A 330 -9.73 -27.56 -5.22
C ALA A 330 -8.75 -27.29 -4.07
N ALA A 331 -9.25 -27.25 -2.83
CA ALA A 331 -8.40 -27.07 -1.64
C ALA A 331 -7.45 -28.24 -1.42
N TYR A 332 -7.91 -29.49 -1.54
CA TYR A 332 -7.00 -30.64 -1.50
C TYR A 332 -5.96 -30.61 -2.62
N GLY A 333 -6.36 -30.23 -3.83
CA GLY A 333 -5.46 -30.09 -4.97
C GLY A 333 -4.39 -29.02 -4.74
N HIS A 334 -4.72 -27.89 -4.13
CA HIS A 334 -3.73 -26.88 -3.74
C HIS A 334 -2.80 -27.35 -2.62
N ILE A 335 -3.32 -28.08 -1.63
CA ILE A 335 -2.49 -28.69 -0.58
C ILE A 335 -1.48 -29.67 -1.20
N ALA A 336 -1.94 -30.54 -2.10
CA ALA A 336 -1.09 -31.55 -2.75
C ALA A 336 -0.03 -30.92 -3.66
N ARG A 337 -0.35 -29.83 -4.37
CA ARG A 337 0.57 -29.14 -5.29
C ARG A 337 1.49 -28.11 -4.59
N GLY A 338 1.14 -27.68 -3.39
CA GLY A 338 1.70 -26.46 -2.80
C GLY A 338 1.16 -25.19 -3.46
N ALA A 339 1.55 -24.02 -2.96
CA ALA A 339 1.04 -22.73 -3.45
C ALA A 339 1.25 -22.59 -4.99
N PRO A 340 0.22 -22.22 -5.77
CA PRO A 340 0.30 -22.17 -7.23
C PRO A 340 1.33 -21.14 -7.73
N GLU A 341 1.95 -21.39 -8.88
CA GLU A 341 2.99 -20.52 -9.47
C GLU A 341 2.52 -19.07 -9.73
N SER A 342 1.21 -18.85 -9.90
CA SER A 342 0.58 -17.53 -10.01
C SER A 342 0.74 -16.66 -8.75
N SER A 343 1.09 -17.25 -7.61
CA SER A 343 1.47 -16.52 -6.37
C SER A 343 2.68 -15.60 -6.56
N ARG A 344 3.50 -15.81 -7.60
CA ARG A 344 4.60 -14.91 -7.99
C ARG A 344 4.12 -13.66 -8.72
N ASN A 345 2.94 -13.67 -9.35
CA ASN A 345 2.46 -12.57 -10.21
C ASN A 345 1.47 -11.61 -9.53
N ASN A 346 0.74 -12.02 -8.48
CA ASN A 346 -0.03 -11.07 -7.68
C ASN A 346 0.92 -10.30 -6.75
N ARG A 347 1.14 -9.02 -7.05
CA ARG A 347 2.07 -8.17 -6.30
C ARG A 347 1.29 -7.18 -5.43
N ILE A 348 1.06 -7.61 -4.18
CA ILE A 348 0.66 -6.69 -3.10
C ILE A 348 1.95 -6.29 -2.39
N GLU A 349 2.40 -5.05 -2.59
CA GLU A 349 3.53 -4.50 -1.84
C GLU A 349 3.01 -3.76 -0.61
N ALA A 350 3.36 -4.27 0.56
CA ALA A 350 3.11 -3.62 1.85
C ALA A 350 4.37 -2.89 2.30
N GLY A 351 4.38 -1.56 2.23
CA GLY A 351 5.53 -0.74 2.58
C GLY A 351 5.11 0.50 3.37
N ALA A 352 5.79 0.79 4.47
CA ALA A 352 5.83 2.17 4.92
C ALA A 352 6.64 2.96 3.88
N PRO A 353 6.36 4.25 3.62
CA PRO A 353 7.38 5.10 3.03
C PRO A 353 8.56 5.08 3.99
N GLU A 354 9.61 4.35 3.66
CA GLU A 354 10.88 4.41 4.37
C GLU A 354 11.47 5.78 4.00
N LEU A 355 10.96 6.85 4.63
CA LEU A 355 11.61 8.15 4.60
C LEU A 355 13.00 7.91 5.19
N ALA A 356 13.99 7.84 4.29
CA ALA A 356 15.37 7.51 4.60
C ALA A 356 16.03 8.63 5.42
N LEU A 357 15.70 8.70 6.71
CA LEU A 357 16.57 9.32 7.72
C LEU A 357 17.54 8.25 8.25
N ARG A 358 18.38 7.70 7.36
CA ARG A 358 19.59 6.97 7.78
C ARG A 358 20.79 7.92 7.75
N PRO A 359 21.46 8.16 8.90
CA PRO A 359 22.68 8.94 8.94
C PRO A 359 23.80 8.19 8.21
N SER A 360 24.60 8.95 7.46
CA SER A 360 25.85 8.49 6.87
C SER A 360 26.78 7.97 7.95
N SER A 361 27.20 6.72 7.87
CA SER A 361 28.31 6.20 8.69
C SER A 361 29.09 5.15 7.90
N ARG A 362 30.10 5.60 7.14
CA ARG A 362 31.28 4.81 6.78
C ARG A 362 32.49 5.71 6.60
N MET A 363 33.43 5.60 7.55
CA MET A 363 34.89 5.63 7.42
C MET A 363 35.42 5.60 8.87
N GLY A 364 36.24 4.65 9.33
CA GLY A 364 36.86 3.50 8.70
C GLY A 364 37.31 2.49 9.77
N LEU A 365 37.53 1.25 9.34
CA LEU A 365 38.40 0.29 10.03
C LEU A 365 39.85 0.53 9.57
N PRO A 366 40.84 0.07 10.35
CA PRO A 366 41.50 -1.16 9.93
C PRO A 366 41.65 -2.17 11.08
N LEU A 367 41.41 -3.44 10.76
CA LEU A 367 41.88 -4.60 11.51
C LEU A 367 43.02 -5.27 10.72
N SER A 368 44.03 -5.70 11.46
CA SER A 368 45.17 -6.55 11.05
C SER A 368 45.23 -7.74 12.05
N PRO A 369 45.88 -8.89 11.75
CA PRO A 369 45.15 -10.17 11.67
C PRO A 369 45.70 -11.31 12.56
N SER A 370 45.08 -12.50 12.40
CA SER A 370 45.63 -13.87 12.59
C SER A 370 45.10 -14.68 13.81
N PRO A 371 45.29 -16.02 13.88
CA PRO A 371 44.36 -17.04 13.31
C PRO A 371 44.04 -18.21 14.29
N ALA A 372 43.09 -19.09 13.94
CA ALA A 372 43.17 -20.57 14.11
C ALA A 372 41.81 -21.27 13.89
N ASN A 373 41.85 -22.31 13.03
CA ASN A 373 41.23 -23.66 13.06
C ASN A 373 39.88 -23.85 13.79
N SER A 374 38.91 -24.62 13.28
CA SER A 374 39.04 -25.93 12.64
C SER A 374 37.80 -26.34 11.83
N GLU A 375 38.11 -27.10 10.78
CA GLU A 375 37.42 -28.28 10.23
C GLU A 375 36.02 -28.19 9.59
N SER A 376 36.10 -28.48 8.29
CA SER A 376 35.10 -28.89 7.32
C SER A 376 34.43 -30.23 7.62
N VAL A 377 33.13 -30.33 7.34
CA VAL A 377 32.55 -31.53 6.72
C VAL A 377 31.65 -31.08 5.56
N LEU A 378 32.04 -31.52 4.37
CA LEU A 378 31.35 -31.40 3.10
C LEU A 378 30.19 -32.41 3.04
N LEU A 379 29.02 -31.95 2.60
CA LEU A 379 28.07 -32.78 1.86
C LEU A 379 27.56 -31.92 0.70
N GLU A 380 28.06 -32.21 -0.50
CA GLU A 380 27.51 -31.77 -1.77
C GLU A 380 26.21 -32.55 -2.03
N ASP A 381 25.14 -31.83 -2.38
CA ASP A 381 24.15 -32.33 -3.33
C ASP A 381 23.46 -31.16 -4.07
N ASP A 382 23.25 -31.41 -5.35
CA ASP A 382 22.96 -30.53 -6.47
C ASP A 382 21.59 -29.81 -6.39
N ARG A 383 21.57 -28.52 -6.80
CA ARG A 383 20.57 -27.96 -7.74
C ARG A 383 20.82 -26.48 -8.07
N PRO A 384 20.77 -26.07 -9.35
CA PRO A 384 20.99 -24.70 -9.80
C PRO A 384 19.72 -23.84 -9.62
N HIS A 385 19.89 -22.51 -9.69
CA HIS A 385 18.88 -21.44 -9.62
C HIS A 385 18.67 -20.73 -8.26
N ARG A 386 19.72 -20.07 -7.75
CA ARG A 386 19.59 -18.98 -6.75
C ARG A 386 20.33 -17.68 -7.09
N HIS A 387 20.59 -17.41 -8.37
CA HIS A 387 21.30 -16.18 -8.79
C HIS A 387 20.42 -15.00 -9.26
N SER A 388 19.09 -15.14 -9.33
CA SER A 388 18.22 -14.06 -9.88
C SER A 388 17.63 -13.09 -8.84
N LEU A 389 17.64 -13.42 -7.54
CA LEU A 389 16.98 -12.59 -6.52
C LEU A 389 17.92 -11.66 -5.72
N ARG A 390 19.23 -11.89 -5.72
CA ARG A 390 20.20 -11.04 -5.01
C ARG A 390 20.64 -9.80 -5.80
N LEU A 391 20.50 -9.79 -7.14
CA LEU A 391 20.90 -8.64 -7.95
C LEU A 391 19.92 -7.45 -7.91
N ARG A 392 18.62 -7.67 -7.69
CA ARG A 392 17.63 -6.57 -7.74
C ARG A 392 17.50 -5.76 -6.45
N LEU A 393 17.99 -6.25 -5.32
CA LEU A 393 17.94 -5.52 -4.05
C LEU A 393 19.17 -4.63 -3.80
N HIS A 394 20.30 -4.86 -4.51
CA HIS A 394 21.46 -3.96 -4.46
C HIS A 394 21.34 -2.75 -5.41
N GLN A 395 20.45 -2.80 -6.39
CA GLN A 395 20.26 -1.71 -7.36
C GLN A 395 19.31 -0.60 -6.89
N LEU A 396 18.47 -0.82 -5.87
CA LEU A 396 17.69 0.26 -5.26
C LEU A 396 18.52 1.11 -4.28
N THR A 397 19.55 0.54 -3.67
CA THR A 397 20.43 1.24 -2.72
C THR A 397 21.51 2.07 -3.41
N ALA A 398 21.95 1.67 -4.61
CA ALA A 398 23.01 2.37 -5.36
C ALA A 398 22.58 3.74 -5.91
N SER A 399 21.29 3.93 -6.22
CA SER A 399 20.76 5.22 -6.71
C SER A 399 20.67 6.30 -5.62
N ILE A 400 20.72 5.92 -4.34
CA ILE A 400 20.64 6.85 -3.20
C ILE A 400 22.03 7.30 -2.74
N GLU A 401 23.10 6.53 -2.98
CA GLU A 401 24.48 6.92 -2.63
C GLU A 401 25.14 7.86 -3.65
N LEU A 402 24.72 7.86 -4.91
CA LEU A 402 25.29 8.73 -5.97
C LEU A 402 24.81 10.20 -5.91
N LEU A 403 23.78 10.52 -5.12
CA LEU A 403 23.36 11.89 -4.84
C LEU A 403 24.09 12.52 -3.63
N ARG A 404 24.96 11.77 -2.95
CA ARG A 404 25.70 12.23 -1.75
C ARG A 404 27.17 12.58 -1.98
N SER A 405 27.71 12.48 -3.21
CA SER A 405 29.14 12.72 -3.49
C SER A 405 29.48 13.97 -4.31
N GLY A 406 28.57 14.94 -4.45
CA GLY A 406 28.87 16.25 -5.01
C GLY A 406 29.48 17.21 -3.98
N LYS A 407 30.77 17.02 -3.65
CA LYS A 407 31.56 17.99 -2.88
C LYS A 407 31.73 19.31 -3.65
N GLU A 408 31.58 20.40 -2.90
CA GLU A 408 32.43 21.61 -2.88
C GLU A 408 33.08 22.05 -4.20
N VAL A 409 32.63 23.19 -4.72
CA VAL A 409 33.50 24.10 -5.48
C VAL A 409 33.83 25.26 -4.55
N GLN A 410 35.10 25.33 -4.16
CA GLN A 410 35.70 26.44 -3.42
C GLN A 410 35.55 27.77 -4.20
N GLY A 411 35.26 28.83 -3.46
CA GLY A 411 35.92 30.12 -3.64
C GLY A 411 37.13 30.18 -2.72
#